data_AF-A0A7W7LDL1-F1
#
_entry.id   AF-A0A7W7LDL1-F1
#
_cell.length_a   1.000
_cell.length_b   1.000
_cell.length_c   1.000
_cell.angle_alpha   90.00
_cell.angle_beta   90.00
_cell.angle_gamma   90.00
#
_symmetry.space_group_name_H-M   'P 1'
#
loop_
_entity.id
_entity.type
_entity.pdbx_description
1 polymer ?
#
loop_
_entity_poly.entity_id
_entity_poly.type
_entity_poly.pdbx_seq_one_letter_code
_entity_poly.pdbx_strand_id
1 'polypeptide(L)' 'MTTNTANITHYTVKSGDTLTAIAARFGTTVEQLVKWNNIPNPDLIKVGQQLIVARADSPQETRYTGPVR' A
#
# COMPACT_ATOMS: atom_id res chain seq x y z
N MET A 1 -14.48 19.66 12.34
CA MET A 1 -14.55 19.13 10.97
C MET A 1 -13.29 18.31 10.76
N THR A 2 -13.35 16.98 10.93
CA THR A 2 -12.14 16.14 10.85
C THR A 2 -11.92 15.80 9.38
N THR A 3 -10.98 16.48 8.74
CA THR A 3 -10.56 16.14 7.37
C THR A 3 -9.80 14.83 7.42
N ASN A 4 -10.47 13.73 7.09
CA ASN A 4 -9.86 12.42 6.92
C ASN A 4 -8.99 12.44 5.64
N THR A 5 -7.80 13.02 5.74
CA THR A 5 -6.83 13.04 4.66
C THR A 5 -6.26 11.63 4.52
N ALA A 6 -6.73 10.90 3.50
CA ALA A 6 -6.15 9.62 3.15
C ALA A 6 -4.69 9.85 2.76
N ASN A 7 -3.74 9.34 3.55
CA ASN A 7 -2.33 9.42 3.18
C ASN A 7 -2.05 8.31 2.17
N ILE A 8 -1.94 8.69 0.89
CA ILE A 8 -1.64 7.76 -0.20
C ILE A 8 -0.16 7.90 -0.53
N THR A 9 0.58 6.79 -0.46
CA THR A 9 1.98 6.73 -0.84
C THR A 9 2.11 6.12 -2.23
N HIS A 10 2.86 6.78 -3.10
CA HIS A 10 3.15 6.32 -4.44
C HIS A 10 4.59 5.83 -4.57
N TYR A 11 4.80 4.82 -5.40
CA TYR A 11 6.11 4.27 -5.74
C TYR A 11 6.21 4.09 -7.26
N THR A 12 7.31 4.55 -7.84
CA THR A 12 7.62 4.31 -9.25
C THR A 12 8.40 3.02 -9.38
N VAL A 13 7.84 2.06 -10.11
CA VAL A 13 8.45 0.75 -10.40
C VAL A 13 9.79 0.95 -11.10
N LYS A 14 10.83 0.26 -10.63
CA LYS A 14 12.17 0.27 -11.22
C LYS A 14 12.43 -1.06 -11.94
N SER A 15 13.44 -1.08 -12.81
CA SER A 15 13.87 -2.30 -13.48
C SER A 15 14.22 -3.39 -12.47
N GLY A 16 13.59 -4.56 -12.61
CA GLY A 16 13.76 -5.69 -11.71
C GLY A 16 12.83 -5.73 -10.49
N ASP A 17 11.99 -4.70 -10.29
CA ASP A 17 10.94 -4.77 -9.27
C ASP A 17 9.84 -5.77 -9.67
N THR A 18 9.27 -6.43 -8.66
CA THR A 18 8.07 -7.26 -8.77
C THR A 18 7.03 -6.77 -7.77
N LEU A 19 5.74 -7.00 -8.01
CA LEU A 19 4.71 -6.63 -7.02
C LEU A 19 4.94 -7.31 -5.68
N THR A 20 5.43 -8.55 -5.68
CA THR A 20 5.75 -9.29 -4.45
C THR A 20 6.86 -8.59 -3.65
N ALA A 21 7.95 -8.18 -4.30
CA ALA A 21 9.05 -7.47 -3.64
C ALA A 21 8.62 -6.07 -3.17
N ILE A 22 7.85 -5.34 -3.97
CA ILE A 22 7.28 -4.04 -3.59
C ILE A 22 6.35 -4.21 -2.39
N ALA A 23 5.43 -5.17 -2.43
CA ALA A 23 4.49 -5.43 -1.35
C ALA A 23 5.22 -5.72 -0.03
N ALA A 24 6.21 -6.61 -0.05
CA ALA A 24 7.03 -6.94 1.11
C ALA A 24 7.79 -5.72 1.65
N ARG A 25 8.33 -4.88 0.75
CA ARG A 25 9.06 -3.66 1.11
C ARG A 25 8.19 -2.62 1.82
N PHE A 26 6.92 -2.51 1.43
CA PHE A 26 5.97 -1.53 2.00
C PHE A 26 5.05 -2.12 3.08
N GLY A 27 5.27 -3.39 3.47
CA GLY A 27 4.43 -4.05 4.49
C GLY A 27 2.98 -4.25 4.06
N THR A 28 2.74 -4.39 2.76
CA THR A 28 1.41 -4.65 2.19
C THR A 28 1.40 -6.00 1.46
N THR A 29 0.29 -6.34 0.79
CA THR A 29 0.15 -7.57 0.02
C THR A 29 -0.06 -7.28 -1.46
N VAL A 30 0.31 -8.23 -2.33
CA VAL A 30 0.10 -8.12 -3.78
C VAL A 30 -1.37 -7.87 -4.08
N GLU A 31 -2.29 -8.54 -3.38
CA GLU A 31 -3.73 -8.33 -3.52
C GLU A 31 -4.16 -6.89 -3.22
N GLN A 32 -3.62 -6.27 -2.15
CA GLN A 32 -3.89 -4.86 -1.86
C GLN A 32 -3.31 -3.94 -2.93
N LEU A 33 -2.09 -4.20 -3.40
CA LEU A 33 -1.49 -3.42 -4.48
C LEU A 33 -2.33 -3.51 -5.77
N VAL A 34 -2.74 -4.72 -6.15
CA VAL A 34 -3.61 -4.96 -7.31
C VAL A 34 -4.92 -4.21 -7.16
N LYS A 35 -5.54 -4.29 -5.97
CA LYS A 35 -6.81 -3.61 -5.68
C LYS A 35 -6.68 -2.08 -5.73
N TRP A 36 -5.62 -1.51 -5.16
CA TRP A 36 -5.42 -0.06 -5.14
C TRP A 36 -5.10 0.50 -6.53
N ASN A 37 -4.41 -0.27 -7.36
CA ASN A 37 -3.93 0.17 -8.67
C ASN A 37 -4.73 -0.39 -9.86
N ASN A 38 -5.76 -1.19 -9.59
CA ASN A 38 -6.54 -1.91 -10.61
C ASN A 38 -5.64 -2.66 -11.61
N ILE A 39 -4.63 -3.38 -11.11
CA ILE A 39 -3.65 -4.06 -11.96
C ILE A 39 -4.28 -5.32 -12.54
N PRO A 40 -4.42 -5.45 -13.87
CA PRO A 40 -5.07 -6.60 -14.48
C PRO A 40 -4.21 -7.87 -14.42
N ASN A 41 -2.87 -7.71 -14.44
CA ASN A 41 -1.96 -8.82 -14.28
C ASN A 41 -0.81 -8.45 -13.33
N PRO A 42 -0.74 -9.04 -12.12
CA PRO A 42 0.28 -8.72 -11.14
C PRO A 42 1.72 -9.04 -11.58
N ASP A 43 1.89 -9.98 -12.52
CA ASP A 43 3.19 -10.36 -13.07
C ASP A 43 3.68 -9.42 -14.19
N LEU A 44 2.80 -8.53 -14.71
CA LEU A 44 3.12 -7.60 -15.79
C LEU A 44 3.04 -6.14 -15.31
N ILE A 45 3.98 -5.76 -14.44
CA ILE A 45 4.21 -4.35 -14.10
C ILE A 45 5.32 -3.74 -14.97
N LYS A 46 5.17 -2.47 -15.33
CA LYS A 46 6.13 -1.77 -16.21
C LYS A 46 7.05 -0.88 -15.40
N VAL A 47 8.32 -0.83 -15.79
CA VAL A 47 9.27 0.16 -15.27
C VAL A 47 8.75 1.58 -15.56
N GLY A 48 8.83 2.46 -14.57
CA GLY A 48 8.27 3.81 -14.65
C GLY A 48 6.79 3.89 -14.29
N GLN A 49 6.10 2.77 -14.07
CA GLN A 49 4.72 2.77 -13.62
C GLN A 49 4.63 3.27 -12.17
N GLN A 50 3.72 4.21 -11.93
CA GLN A 50 3.44 4.70 -10.58
C GLN A 50 2.38 3.80 -9.93
N LEU A 51 2.72 3.25 -8.76
CA LEU A 51 1.88 2.37 -7.98
C LEU A 51 1.57 2.99 -6.62
N ILE A 52 0.31 2.92 -6.21
CA ILE A 52 -0.12 3.14 -4.83
C ILE A 52 0.36 1.95 -4.01
N VAL A 53 1.27 2.21 -3.06
CA VAL A 53 1.91 1.17 -2.23
C VAL A 53 1.51 1.21 -0.76
N ALA A 54 0.88 2.30 -0.33
CA ALA A 54 0.21 2.37 0.96
C ALA A 54 -0.96 3.34 0.85
N ARG A 55 -2.08 2.98 1.46
CA ARG A 55 -3.15 3.93 1.78
C ARG A 55 -3.38 3.86 3.29
N ALA A 56 -3.22 4.99 3.96
CA ALA A 56 -3.72 5.13 5.32
C ALA A 56 -5.13 5.74 5.22
N ASP A 57 -6.14 4.88 5.18
CA ASP A 57 -7.47 5.28 5.59
C ASP A 57 -7.39 5.43 7.12
N SER A 58 -7.29 6.65 7.65
CA SER A 58 -7.35 6.81 9.11
C SER A 58 -8.74 6.32 9.56
N PRO A 59 -8.80 5.38 10.53
CA PRO A 59 -8.27 5.60 11.87
C PRO A 59 -7.35 4.47 12.34
N GLN A 60 -6.04 4.75 12.41
CA GLN A 60 -5.15 3.98 13.29
C GLN A 60 -5.10 4.66 14.66
N GLU A 61 -6.23 4.67 15.36
CA GLU A 61 -6.24 4.56 16.82
C GLU A 61 -6.97 3.26 17.17
N THR A 62 -6.24 2.16 17.11
CA THR A 62 -6.45 1.12 18.11
C THR A 62 -5.17 1.09 18.91
N ARG A 63 -5.00 2.11 19.77
CA ARG A 63 -4.26 1.90 21.00
C ARG A 63 -4.99 0.77 21.68
N TYR A 64 -4.52 -0.45 21.47
CA TYR A 64 -4.87 -1.58 22.30
C TYR A 64 -4.32 -1.25 23.69
N THR A 65 -5.08 -0.45 24.44
CA THR A 65 -4.97 -0.34 25.88
C THR A 65 -5.89 -1.41 26.45
N GLY A 66 -5.52 -2.68 26.25
CA GLY A 66 -6.03 -3.72 27.13
C GLY A 66 -5.70 -3.32 28.58
N PRO A 67 -6.60 -3.54 29.55
CA PRO A 67 -6.36 -3.12 30.92
C PRO A 67 -5.09 -3.79 31.45
N VAL A 68 -4.03 -3.02 31.68
CA VAL A 68 -2.97 -3.43 32.59
C VAL A 68 -3.44 -3.15 34.00
N ARG A 69 -4.35 -4.01 34.50
CA ARG A 69 -4.63 -4.27 35.93
C ARG A 69 -5.80 -5.21 36.10
#